data_AF-A0A524IAB6-F1
#
_entry.id   AF-A0A524IAB6-F1
#
_cell.length_a   1.000
_cell.length_b   1.000
_cell.length_c   1.000
_cell.angle_alpha   90.00
_cell.angle_beta   90.00
_cell.angle_gamma   90.00
#
_symmetry.space_group_name_H-M   'P 1'
#
loop_
_entity.id
_entity.type
_entity.pdbx_description
1 polymer ?
#
loop_
_entity_poly.entity_id
_entity_poly.type
_entity_poly.pdbx_seq_one_letter_code
_entity_poly.pdbx_strand_id
1 'polypeptide(L)' 'MKVVAGALDGGIRAVQLREKDLPGKELYRLADRMRKLTAGYGARLLVNDRVDVAMAVGADGVHLGGSSIP' A
#
# COMPACT_ATOMS: atom_id res chain seq x y z
N MET A 1 4.87 5.69 -9.46
CA MET A 1 3.67 6.50 -9.12
C MET A 1 2.77 6.77 -10.32
N LYS A 2 3.29 7.15 -11.51
CA LYS A 2 2.48 7.47 -12.70
C LYS A 2 1.40 6.42 -13.06
N VAL A 3 1.76 5.14 -13.02
CA VAL A 3 0.82 4.03 -13.31
C VAL A 3 -0.33 4.00 -12.30
N VAL A 4 -0.02 4.12 -11.00
CA VAL A 4 -1.03 4.11 -9.94
C VAL A 4 -1.93 5.34 -10.03
N ALA A 5 -1.36 6.52 -10.29
CA ALA A 5 -2.14 7.74 -10.48
C ALA A 5 -3.12 7.59 -11.66
N GLY A 6 -2.65 7.14 -12.82
CA GLY A 6 -3.52 6.91 -13.98
C GLY A 6 -4.62 5.86 -13.73
N ALA A 7 -4.33 4.82 -12.93
CA ALA A 7 -5.32 3.85 -12.51
C ALA A 7 -6.41 4.46 -11.59
N LEU A 8 -6.00 5.35 -10.68
CA LEU A 8 -6.91 6.09 -9.80
C LEU A 8 -7.75 7.13 -10.56
N ASP A 9 -7.15 7.81 -11.53
CA ASP A 9 -7.85 8.69 -12.49
C ASP A 9 -8.90 7.90 -13.28
N GLY A 10 -8.57 6.65 -13.66
CA GLY A 10 -9.48 5.69 -14.29
C GLY A 10 -10.59 5.14 -13.39
N GLY A 11 -10.69 5.58 -12.13
CA GLY A 11 -11.79 5.25 -11.23
C GLY A 11 -11.52 4.10 -10.26
N ILE A 12 -10.32 3.52 -10.22
CA ILE A 12 -9.98 2.53 -9.19
C ILE A 12 -9.99 3.20 -7.81
N ARG A 13 -10.48 2.48 -6.80
CA ARG A 13 -10.62 2.97 -5.41
C ARG A 13 -9.99 2.08 -4.36
N ALA A 14 -9.21 1.08 -4.78
CA ALA A 14 -8.40 0.27 -3.89
C ALA A 14 -7.09 -0.10 -4.58
N VAL A 15 -5.97 0.03 -3.86
CA VAL A 15 -4.63 -0.31 -4.35
C VAL A 15 -3.95 -1.19 -3.32
N GLN A 16 -3.36 -2.30 -3.77
CA GLN A 16 -2.52 -3.14 -2.94
C GLN A 16 -1.05 -2.86 -3.27
N LEU A 17 -0.28 -2.44 -2.27
CA LEU A 17 1.18 -2.38 -2.37
C LEU A 17 1.76 -3.75 -2.04
N ARG A 18 2.31 -4.41 -3.06
CA ARG A 18 2.98 -5.70 -2.94
C ARG A 18 4.41 -5.60 -3.44
N GLU A 19 5.31 -5.35 -2.50
CA GLU A 19 6.74 -5.25 -2.74
C GLU A 19 7.44 -6.23 -1.79
N LYS A 20 8.33 -7.06 -2.33
CA LYS A 20 8.93 -8.19 -1.63
C LYS A 20 10.41 -7.99 -1.34
N ASP A 21 11.09 -7.19 -2.15
CA ASP A 21 12.54 -7.18 -2.20
C ASP A 21 13.12 -5.94 -1.50
N LEU A 22 12.30 -4.94 -1.19
CA LEU A 22 12.75 -3.74 -0.51
C LEU A 22 13.01 -3.95 0.99
N PRO A 23 14.11 -3.38 1.53
CA PRO A 23 14.30 -3.27 2.97
C PRO A 23 13.16 -2.51 3.65
N GLY A 24 12.91 -2.80 4.92
CA GLY A 24 11.77 -2.23 5.66
C GLY A 24 11.66 -0.70 5.62
N LYS A 25 12.79 0.01 5.73
CA LYS A 25 12.82 1.49 5.66
C LYS A 25 12.42 2.02 4.28
N GLU A 26 12.81 1.33 3.21
CA GLU A 26 12.49 1.73 1.84
C GLU A 26 11.05 1.39 1.49
N LEU A 27 10.59 0.22 1.94
CA LEU A 27 9.19 -0.18 1.86
C LEU A 27 8.28 0.84 2.58
N TYR A 28 8.64 1.26 3.80
CA TYR A 28 7.91 2.29 4.52
C TYR A 28 7.80 3.60 3.72
N ARG A 29 8.91 4.09 3.16
CA ARG A 29 8.90 5.32 2.34
C ARG A 29 8.04 5.17 1.08
N LEU A 30 8.03 3.99 0.47
CA LEU A 30 7.17 3.70 -0.67
C LEU A 30 5.70 3.69 -0.25
N ALA A 31 5.38 3.01 0.84
CA ALA A 31 4.04 2.91 1.40
C ALA A 31 3.48 4.27 1.84
N ASP A 32 4.28 5.13 2.47
CA ASP A 32 3.89 6.50 2.86
C ASP A 32 3.50 7.34 1.63
N ARG A 33 4.30 7.29 0.56
CA ARG A 33 3.97 7.97 -0.70
C ARG A 33 2.69 7.42 -1.33
N MET A 34 2.53 6.10 -1.32
CA MET A 34 1.31 5.44 -1.82
C MET A 34 0.08 5.82 -0.98
N ARG A 35 0.22 5.93 0.34
CA ARG A 35 -0.86 6.34 1.23
C ARG A 35 -1.31 7.77 0.95
N LYS A 36 -0.36 8.70 0.84
CA LYS A 36 -0.66 10.09 0.49
C LYS A 36 -1.36 10.20 -0.85
N LEU A 37 -0.88 9.47 -1.86
CA LEU A 37 -1.51 9.42 -3.17
C LEU A 37 -2.94 8.88 -3.08
N THR A 38 -3.12 7.67 -2.56
CA THR A 38 -4.43 7.01 -2.47
C THR A 38 -5.42 7.80 -1.62
N ALA A 39 -4.98 8.41 -0.51
CA ALA A 39 -5.80 9.30 0.32
C ALA A 39 -6.35 10.49 -0.46
N GLY A 40 -5.51 11.14 -1.29
CA GLY A 40 -5.93 12.26 -2.15
C GLY A 40 -7.03 11.88 -3.15
N TYR A 41 -7.13 10.60 -3.51
CA TYR A 41 -8.17 10.05 -4.39
C TYR A 41 -9.35 9.40 -3.65
N GLY A 42 -9.36 9.43 -2.31
CA GLY A 42 -10.35 8.69 -1.51
C GLY A 42 -10.28 7.17 -1.70
N ALA A 43 -9.12 6.65 -2.09
CA ALA A 43 -8.88 5.23 -2.34
C ALA A 43 -8.25 4.54 -1.12
N ARG A 44 -8.57 3.25 -0.97
CA ARG A 44 -7.98 2.39 0.05
C ARG A 44 -6.58 1.94 -0.37
N LEU A 45 -5.67 1.87 0.60
CA LEU A 45 -4.37 1.26 0.46
C LEU A 45 -4.31 0.00 1.33
N LEU A 46 -3.96 -1.13 0.72
CA LEU A 46 -3.60 -2.35 1.44
C LEU A 46 -2.10 -2.60 1.28
N VAL A 47 -1.40 -2.98 2.35
CA VAL A 47 0.00 -3.41 2.28
C VAL A 47 0.04 -4.92 2.38
N ASN A 48 0.80 -5.59 1.51
CA ASN A 48 0.94 -7.04 1.54
C ASN A 48 1.90 -7.48 2.65
N ASP A 49 1.47 -8.41 3.51
CA ASP A 49 2.22 -9.09 4.60
C ASP A 49 2.80 -8.22 5.71
N ARG A 50 3.21 -6.99 5.41
CA ARG A 50 3.93 -6.10 6.31
C ARG A 50 2.98 -5.29 7.18
N VAL A 51 2.40 -5.96 8.17
CA VAL A 51 1.50 -5.37 9.18
C VAL A 51 2.16 -4.17 9.88
N ASP A 52 3.43 -4.30 10.23
CA ASP A 52 4.25 -3.24 10.81
C ASP A 52 4.27 -1.97 9.93
N VAL A 53 4.50 -2.13 8.62
CA VAL A 53 4.51 -1.02 7.68
C VAL A 53 3.10 -0.45 7.48
N ALA A 54 2.09 -1.31 7.36
CA ALA A 54 0.70 -0.89 7.21
C ALA A 54 0.25 0.01 8.36
N MET A 55 0.55 -0.39 9.60
CA MET A 55 0.26 0.40 10.79
C MET A 55 1.04 1.71 10.78
N ALA A 56 2.35 1.66 10.48
CA ALA A 56 3.22 2.83 10.51
C ALA A 56 2.77 3.93 9.53
N VAL A 57 2.21 3.58 8.37
CA VAL A 57 1.72 4.56 7.38
C VAL A 57 0.23 4.86 7.49
N GLY A 58 -0.50 4.20 8.40
CA GLY A 58 -1.96 4.30 8.48
C GLY A 58 -2.69 3.78 7.23
N ALA A 59 -2.24 2.65 6.69
CA ALA A 59 -2.93 1.97 5.60
C ALA A 59 -4.30 1.44 6.05
N ASP A 60 -5.23 1.26 5.11
CA ASP A 60 -6.61 0.84 5.40
C ASP A 60 -6.72 -0.67 5.65
N GLY A 61 -5.66 -1.43 5.37
CA GLY A 61 -5.63 -2.86 5.65
C GLY A 61 -4.32 -3.52 5.28
N VAL A 62 -4.25 -4.80 5.62
CA VAL A 62 -3.17 -5.71 5.26
C VAL A 62 -3.77 -6.84 4.46
N HIS A 63 -3.10 -7.25 3.39
CA HIS A 63 -3.44 -8.48 2.70
C HIS A 63 -2.47 -9.58 3.13
N LEU A 64 -3.01 -10.67 3.66
CA LEU A 64 -2.27 -11.83 4.16
C LEU A 64 -2.62 -13.06 3.30
N GLY A 65 -1.59 -13.83 2.94
CA GLY A 65 -1.74 -15.13 2.30
C GLY A 65 -1.61 -16.29 3.30
N GLY A 66 -1.70 -17.53 2.80
CA GLY A 66 -1.68 -18.73 3.66
C GLY A 66 -0.36 -19.00 4.39
N SER A 67 0.74 -18.37 3.98
CA SER A 67 2.05 -18.45 4.64
C SER A 67 2.41 -17.19 5.44
N SER A 68 1.49 -16.23 5.52
CA SER A 68 1.66 -15.02 6.29
C SER A 68 1.40 -15.29 7.78
N ILE A 69 1.62 -14.28 8.62
CA ILE A 69 1.34 -14.40 10.05
C ILE A 69 -0.17 -14.66 10.29
N PRO A 70 -0.55 -15.45 11.33
CA PRO A 70 -1.95 -15.69 11.69
C PRO A 70 -2.70 -14.43 12.14
#